data_AF-A0A2V8W5M9-F1
#
_entry.id   AF-A0A2V8W5M9-F1
#
_cell.length_a   1.000
_cell.length_b   1.000
_cell.length_c   1.000
_cell.angle_alpha   90.00
_cell.angle_beta   90.00
_cell.angle_gamma   90.00
#
_symmetry.space_group_name_H-M   'P 1'
#
loop_
_entity.id
_entity.type
_entity.pdbx_description
1 polymer ?
#
loop_
_entity_poly.entity_id
_entity_poly.type
_entity_poly.pdbx_seq_one_letter_code
_entity_poly.pdbx_strand_id
1 'polypeptide(L)'
;MSPLLRMLGLAIIGIGSVPCVSPVHAQTFTLHSPALSAGERLSQKYLGQGGPRKCNGQNVSPPLQWTNAPPGTRSFLIMLTDTDGWGEPNGAGFIHWIAYGIPAARTSLAEGEANSSSRTLMLGKNTLGSATYFGPCPQTAGDQPHEYVFSITALSLEPQALRPGLNFSELWELVSPHELNDASLSVRYAGEFLEKKPPYYARLISDPTYQAAERELSALRKLNPSGVDEKSEHGKRIAFLLQLQSTREKQIADQFNRENPGKQPR
;
A
#
# COMPACT_ATOMS: atom_id res chain seq x y z
N MET A 1 90.10 30.85 -2.25
CA MET A 1 89.24 31.19 -3.40
C MET A 1 88.85 29.89 -4.08
N SER A 2 87.63 29.39 -3.84
CA SER A 2 87.03 28.22 -4.51
C SER A 2 86.40 28.64 -5.86
N PRO A 3 86.11 27.73 -6.81
CA PRO A 3 84.87 26.93 -6.77
C PRO A 3 85.06 25.47 -7.26
N LEU A 4 84.44 24.42 -6.68
CA LEU A 4 83.04 23.98 -6.69
C LEU A 4 82.48 23.65 -8.09
N LEU A 5 82.66 22.40 -8.51
CA LEU A 5 82.04 21.77 -9.68
C LEU A 5 80.75 21.05 -9.24
N ARG A 6 79.58 21.52 -9.67
CA ARG A 6 78.27 20.88 -9.43
C ARG A 6 77.87 20.07 -10.67
N MET A 7 77.70 18.76 -10.52
CA MET A 7 76.99 17.94 -11.51
C MET A 7 75.47 18.13 -11.35
N LEU A 8 74.79 18.47 -12.45
CA LEU A 8 73.34 18.38 -12.57
C LEU A 8 72.97 17.03 -13.18
N GLY A 9 72.29 16.17 -12.42
CA GLY A 9 71.59 14.99 -12.92
C GLY A 9 70.12 15.34 -13.19
N LEU A 10 69.69 15.16 -14.44
CA LEU A 10 68.31 15.37 -14.90
C LEU A 10 67.38 14.33 -14.26
N ALA A 11 66.34 14.77 -13.55
CA ALA A 11 65.23 13.92 -13.13
C ALA A 11 64.13 13.96 -14.22
N ILE A 12 63.89 12.82 -14.89
CA ILE A 12 62.77 12.65 -15.82
C ILE A 12 61.52 12.37 -14.98
N ILE A 13 60.63 13.36 -14.87
CA ILE A 13 59.31 13.22 -14.25
C ILE A 13 58.37 12.62 -15.30
N GLY A 14 58.07 11.32 -15.17
CA GLY A 14 57.02 10.67 -15.96
C GLY A 14 55.64 11.18 -15.54
N ILE A 15 54.94 11.84 -16.46
CA ILE A 15 53.55 12.26 -16.29
C ILE A 15 52.68 11.03 -16.43
N GLY A 16 52.34 10.39 -15.31
CA GLY A 16 51.32 9.34 -15.26
C GLY A 16 49.95 9.95 -15.53
N SER A 17 49.36 9.64 -16.69
CA SER A 17 47.98 9.97 -17.00
C SER A 17 47.05 9.18 -16.08
N VAL A 18 46.42 9.88 -15.12
CA VAL A 18 45.37 9.32 -14.28
C VAL A 18 44.14 9.07 -15.17
N PRO A 19 43.64 7.83 -15.32
CA PRO A 19 42.41 7.59 -16.06
C PRO A 19 41.25 8.27 -15.34
N CYS A 20 40.55 9.13 -16.07
CA CYS A 20 39.33 9.78 -15.60
C CYS A 20 38.24 8.72 -15.52
N VAL A 21 37.94 8.22 -14.32
CA VAL A 21 36.79 7.35 -14.10
C VAL A 21 35.57 8.27 -13.99
N SER A 22 34.75 8.31 -15.04
CA SER A 22 33.46 9.00 -14.98
C SER A 22 32.52 8.24 -14.03
N PRO A 23 31.74 8.93 -13.19
CA PRO A 23 30.74 8.28 -12.35
C PRO A 23 29.65 7.68 -13.26
N VAL A 24 29.55 6.35 -13.26
CA VAL A 24 28.36 5.66 -13.78
C VAL A 24 27.20 6.05 -12.86
N HIS A 25 26.32 6.93 -13.33
CA HIS A 25 25.05 7.16 -12.65
C HIS A 25 24.23 5.86 -12.77
N ALA A 26 24.12 5.12 -11.68
CA ALA A 26 23.17 4.03 -11.59
C ALA A 26 21.77 4.62 -11.78
N GLN A 27 21.07 4.18 -12.83
CA GLN A 27 19.69 4.60 -13.05
C GLN A 27 18.80 4.02 -11.95
N THR A 28 17.96 4.84 -11.34
CA THR A 28 17.07 4.42 -10.26
C THR A 28 16.04 3.42 -10.79
N PHE A 29 15.89 2.29 -10.11
CA PHE A 29 14.82 1.33 -10.36
C PHE A 29 13.48 2.00 -10.04
N THR A 30 12.53 1.96 -10.97
CA THR A 30 11.25 2.68 -10.83
C THR A 30 10.06 1.80 -11.19
N LEU A 31 8.95 2.05 -10.49
CA LEU A 31 7.63 1.49 -10.76
C LEU A 31 6.69 2.64 -11.08
N HIS A 32 5.96 2.54 -12.19
CA HIS A 32 4.96 3.51 -12.60
C HIS A 32 3.72 2.84 -13.19
N SER A 33 2.65 3.61 -13.31
CA SER A 33 1.41 3.17 -13.95
C SER A 33 0.86 4.29 -14.80
N PRO A 34 0.40 4.01 -16.04
CA PRO A 34 -0.30 5.01 -16.84
C PRO A 34 -1.69 5.37 -16.28
N ALA A 35 -2.20 4.61 -15.30
CA ALA A 35 -3.53 4.81 -14.75
C ALA A 35 -3.55 5.19 -13.26
N LEU A 36 -2.38 5.24 -12.62
CA LEU A 36 -2.22 5.63 -11.23
C LEU A 36 -1.23 6.80 -11.14
N SER A 37 -1.46 7.69 -10.18
CA SER A 37 -0.54 8.79 -9.87
C SER A 37 -0.19 8.75 -8.39
N ALA A 38 1.07 9.01 -8.05
CA ALA A 38 1.56 8.89 -6.69
C ALA A 38 0.79 9.83 -5.74
N GLY A 39 0.30 9.30 -4.62
CA GLY A 39 -0.47 10.03 -3.61
C GLY A 39 -1.91 10.37 -3.99
N GLU A 40 -2.30 10.15 -5.25
CA GLU A 40 -3.64 10.46 -5.75
C GLU A 40 -4.67 9.39 -5.39
N ARG A 41 -5.94 9.77 -5.53
CA ARG A 41 -7.08 8.89 -5.26
C ARG A 41 -7.16 7.77 -6.29
N LEU A 42 -7.30 6.52 -5.82
CA LEU A 42 -7.53 5.37 -6.70
C LEU A 42 -8.90 5.47 -7.41
N SER A 43 -8.93 5.21 -8.72
CA SER A 43 -10.17 5.13 -9.49
C SER A 43 -11.06 3.96 -9.06
N GLN A 44 -12.38 4.14 -9.13
CA GLN A 44 -13.38 3.13 -8.78
C GLN A 44 -13.20 1.80 -9.51
N LYS A 45 -12.62 1.84 -10.72
CA LYS A 45 -12.28 0.66 -11.51
C LYS A 45 -11.36 -0.32 -10.77
N TYR A 46 -10.41 0.20 -9.99
CA TYR A 46 -9.39 -0.59 -9.30
C TYR A 46 -9.78 -0.96 -7.87
N LEU A 47 -10.94 -0.51 -7.38
CA LEU A 47 -11.46 -0.85 -6.07
C LEU A 47 -12.06 -2.27 -6.05
N GLY A 48 -12.07 -2.90 -4.88
CA GLY A 48 -12.66 -4.23 -4.70
C GLY A 48 -14.14 -4.27 -5.06
N GLN A 49 -14.64 -5.45 -5.45
CA GLN A 49 -16.04 -5.68 -5.84
C GLN A 49 -16.67 -6.78 -4.97
N GLY A 50 -17.87 -6.52 -4.44
CA GLY A 50 -18.66 -7.51 -3.72
C GLY A 50 -18.09 -7.92 -2.36
N GLY A 51 -18.21 -9.20 -2.02
CA GLY A 51 -17.77 -9.77 -0.75
C GLY A 51 -18.63 -9.36 0.47
N PRO A 52 -18.28 -9.84 1.68
CA PRO A 52 -19.03 -9.53 2.91
C PRO A 52 -19.03 -8.03 3.24
N ARG A 53 -18.08 -7.27 2.68
CA ARG A 53 -17.89 -5.82 2.85
C ARG A 53 -18.65 -4.97 1.82
N LYS A 54 -19.40 -5.59 0.90
CA LYS A 54 -20.19 -4.93 -0.15
C LYS A 54 -19.40 -3.84 -0.91
N CYS A 55 -18.19 -4.18 -1.34
CA CYS A 55 -17.33 -3.28 -2.10
C CYS A 55 -17.99 -2.92 -3.45
N ASN A 56 -17.88 -1.67 -3.89
CA ASN A 56 -18.60 -1.11 -5.04
C ASN A 56 -17.69 -0.78 -6.24
N GLY A 57 -16.47 -1.31 -6.27
CA GLY A 57 -15.55 -1.20 -7.37
C GLY A 57 -15.79 -2.20 -8.49
N GLN A 58 -14.84 -2.26 -9.43
CA GLN A 58 -14.86 -3.23 -10.55
C GLN A 58 -13.81 -4.35 -10.37
N ASN A 59 -13.00 -4.27 -9.31
CA ASN A 59 -11.94 -5.21 -8.95
C ASN A 59 -10.97 -5.51 -10.09
N VAL A 60 -10.64 -4.53 -10.93
CA VAL A 60 -9.67 -4.70 -12.01
C VAL A 60 -8.27 -4.35 -11.50
N SER A 61 -7.22 -5.09 -11.85
CA SER A 61 -5.85 -4.71 -11.49
C SER A 61 -5.34 -3.59 -12.40
N PRO A 62 -4.67 -2.55 -11.88
CA PRO A 62 -4.14 -1.48 -12.70
C PRO A 62 -2.97 -1.96 -13.59
N PRO A 63 -2.72 -1.31 -14.74
CA PRO A 63 -1.53 -1.57 -15.53
C PRO A 63 -0.29 -1.11 -14.75
N LEU A 64 0.79 -1.89 -14.75
CA LEU A 64 2.04 -1.56 -14.08
C LEU A 64 3.21 -1.66 -15.06
N GLN A 65 4.19 -0.78 -14.90
CA GLN A 65 5.39 -0.72 -15.73
C GLN A 65 6.59 -0.41 -14.84
N TRP A 66 7.74 -0.98 -15.16
CA TRP A 66 8.96 -0.74 -14.41
C TRP A 66 10.17 -0.62 -15.33
N THR A 67 11.15 0.16 -14.89
CA THR A 67 12.38 0.41 -15.66
C THR A 67 13.60 0.41 -14.75
N ASN A 68 14.77 0.12 -15.32
CA ASN A 68 16.07 0.16 -14.63
C ASN A 68 16.21 -0.86 -13.49
N ALA A 69 15.74 -2.09 -13.71
CA ALA A 69 15.99 -3.18 -12.77
C ALA A 69 17.51 -3.36 -12.54
N PRO A 70 17.95 -3.62 -11.30
CA PRO A 70 19.37 -3.73 -10.98
C PRO A 70 20.03 -4.90 -11.73
N PRO A 71 21.34 -4.82 -12.02
CA PRO A 71 22.08 -5.96 -12.58
C PRO A 71 21.93 -7.21 -11.71
N GLY A 72 21.81 -8.37 -12.35
CA GLY A 72 21.60 -9.64 -11.66
C GLY A 72 20.13 -9.99 -11.39
N THR A 73 19.19 -9.11 -11.73
CA THR A 73 17.75 -9.42 -11.65
C THR A 73 17.41 -10.60 -12.56
N ARG A 74 16.76 -11.62 -11.97
CA ARG A 74 16.30 -12.82 -12.68
C ARG A 74 14.77 -12.96 -12.64
N SER A 75 14.14 -12.46 -11.59
CA SER A 75 12.70 -12.36 -11.50
C SER A 75 12.23 -11.17 -10.68
N PHE A 76 10.92 -10.88 -10.72
CA PHE A 76 10.27 -9.87 -9.89
C PHE A 76 9.17 -10.47 -9.00
N LEU A 77 8.99 -9.82 -7.85
CA LEU A 77 7.85 -9.91 -6.95
C LEU A 77 7.11 -8.57 -7.02
N ILE A 78 5.78 -8.60 -7.13
CA ILE A 78 4.90 -7.44 -7.01
C ILE A 78 3.91 -7.70 -5.88
N MET A 79 3.70 -6.69 -5.03
CA MET A 79 2.67 -6.71 -4.00
C MET A 79 1.81 -5.45 -4.05
N LEU A 80 0.56 -5.59 -3.59
CA LEU A 80 -0.27 -4.46 -3.17
C LEU A 80 -0.55 -4.62 -1.69
N THR A 81 -0.17 -3.62 -0.91
CA THR A 81 -0.31 -3.60 0.54
C THR A 81 -1.03 -2.34 0.99
N ASP A 82 -2.02 -2.49 1.86
CA ASP A 82 -2.63 -1.41 2.64
C ASP A 82 -1.87 -1.31 3.96
N THR A 83 -1.03 -0.28 4.11
CA THR A 83 -0.17 -0.12 5.29
C THR A 83 -0.93 0.29 6.54
N ASP A 84 -2.14 0.85 6.37
CA ASP A 84 -3.05 1.20 7.45
C ASP A 84 -4.01 0.05 7.79
N GLY A 85 -4.09 -0.96 6.91
CA GLY A 85 -4.91 -2.14 7.05
C GLY A 85 -4.41 -3.07 8.15
N TRP A 86 -5.34 -3.75 8.82
CA TRP A 86 -5.03 -4.81 9.78
C TRP A 86 -5.24 -6.18 9.15
N GLY A 87 -4.29 -7.10 9.31
CA GLY A 87 -4.50 -8.48 8.91
C GLY A 87 -3.28 -9.39 8.94
N GLU A 88 -2.08 -8.87 8.71
CA GLU A 88 -0.86 -9.67 8.84
C GLU A 88 -0.28 -9.62 10.28
N PRO A 89 0.11 -10.77 10.88
CA PRO A 89 0.61 -10.83 12.26
C PRO A 89 1.89 -10.05 12.52
N ASN A 90 2.66 -9.74 11.48
CA ASN A 90 3.97 -9.07 11.56
C ASN A 90 3.90 -7.56 11.32
N GLY A 91 2.70 -6.98 11.27
CA GLY A 91 2.53 -5.54 11.04
C GLY A 91 2.76 -5.10 9.60
N ALA A 92 2.82 -6.03 8.65
CA ALA A 92 2.94 -5.72 7.21
C ALA A 92 1.67 -5.12 6.59
N GLY A 93 0.63 -4.86 7.39
CA GLY A 93 -0.62 -4.29 6.91
C GLY A 93 -1.62 -5.35 6.44
N PHE A 94 -2.49 -4.96 5.51
CA PHE A 94 -3.38 -5.87 4.79
C PHE A 94 -2.89 -6.06 3.35
N ILE A 95 -2.61 -7.30 2.97
CA ILE A 95 -2.09 -7.63 1.66
C ILE A 95 -3.26 -7.91 0.73
N HIS A 96 -3.38 -7.08 -0.29
CA HIS A 96 -4.42 -7.12 -1.30
C HIS A 96 -4.08 -8.04 -2.47
N TRP A 97 -2.79 -8.14 -2.80
CA TRP A 97 -2.32 -8.90 -3.94
C TRP A 97 -0.84 -9.25 -3.83
N ILE A 98 -0.48 -10.44 -4.31
CA ILE A 98 0.89 -10.94 -4.43
C ILE A 98 1.03 -11.63 -5.80
N ALA A 99 2.03 -11.23 -6.57
CA ALA A 99 2.45 -11.92 -7.78
C ALA A 99 3.98 -12.05 -7.81
N TYR A 100 4.51 -13.23 -8.14
CA TYR A 100 5.94 -13.50 -8.15
C TYR A 100 6.34 -14.42 -9.29
N GLY A 101 7.64 -14.67 -9.42
CA GLY A 101 8.19 -15.47 -10.52
C GLY A 101 8.02 -14.77 -11.87
N ILE A 102 7.96 -13.44 -11.88
CA ILE A 102 7.83 -12.67 -13.12
C ILE A 102 9.20 -12.61 -13.79
N PRO A 103 9.40 -13.08 -15.05
CA PRO A 103 10.73 -13.11 -15.67
C PRO A 103 11.36 -11.72 -15.83
N ALA A 104 12.68 -11.62 -15.65
CA ALA A 104 13.44 -10.37 -15.77
C ALA A 104 13.25 -9.64 -17.12
N ALA A 105 12.99 -10.39 -18.21
CA ALA A 105 12.72 -9.82 -19.53
C ALA A 105 11.40 -9.04 -19.61
N ARG A 106 10.51 -9.23 -18.63
CA ARG A 106 9.22 -8.58 -18.57
C ARG A 106 9.33 -7.26 -17.81
N THR A 107 8.77 -6.20 -18.38
CA THR A 107 8.85 -4.83 -17.85
C THR A 107 7.48 -4.19 -17.62
N SER A 108 6.39 -4.93 -17.82
CA SER A 108 5.03 -4.44 -17.62
C SER A 108 4.00 -5.56 -17.39
N LEU A 109 2.91 -5.19 -16.72
CA LEU A 109 1.66 -5.93 -16.62
C LEU A 109 0.53 -5.13 -17.27
N ALA A 110 -0.30 -5.80 -18.05
CA ALA A 110 -1.48 -5.19 -18.62
C ALA A 110 -2.56 -4.99 -17.55
N GLU A 111 -3.46 -4.05 -17.81
CA GLU A 111 -4.64 -3.87 -16.97
C GLU A 111 -5.48 -5.15 -16.91
N GLY A 112 -5.95 -5.51 -15.71
CA GLY A 112 -6.74 -6.72 -15.47
C GLY A 112 -5.97 -8.04 -15.53
N GLU A 113 -4.66 -8.02 -15.83
CA GLU A 113 -3.91 -9.25 -15.99
C GLU A 113 -3.81 -10.07 -14.70
N ALA A 114 -3.74 -9.39 -13.54
CA ALA A 114 -3.68 -10.05 -12.24
C ALA A 114 -5.04 -10.62 -11.78
N ASN A 115 -6.12 -10.30 -12.48
CA ASN A 115 -7.44 -10.91 -12.25
C ASN A 115 -7.61 -12.24 -12.99
N SER A 116 -6.84 -12.45 -14.06
CA SER A 116 -6.95 -13.65 -14.87
C SER A 116 -6.21 -14.81 -14.21
N SER A 117 -6.80 -16.00 -14.23
CA SER A 117 -6.09 -17.26 -13.95
C SER A 117 -5.08 -17.62 -15.05
N SER A 118 -4.62 -16.63 -15.83
CA SER A 118 -3.65 -16.81 -16.90
C SER A 118 -2.38 -17.42 -16.31
N ARG A 119 -1.84 -18.42 -16.99
CA ARG A 119 -0.65 -19.17 -16.58
C ARG A 119 0.64 -18.34 -16.58
N THR A 120 0.56 -17.03 -16.82
CA THR A 120 1.70 -16.14 -17.00
C THR A 120 2.20 -15.50 -15.70
N LEU A 121 1.39 -15.55 -14.62
CA LEU A 121 1.75 -14.98 -13.31
C LEU A 121 1.56 -16.03 -12.21
N MET A 122 2.57 -16.23 -11.38
CA MET A 122 2.44 -17.02 -10.16
C MET A 122 1.83 -16.14 -9.08
N LEU A 123 0.66 -16.52 -8.56
CA LEU A 123 -0.07 -15.75 -7.56
C LEU A 123 0.12 -16.32 -6.16
N GLY A 124 0.38 -15.43 -5.20
CA GLY A 124 0.44 -15.74 -3.78
C GLY A 124 -0.92 -15.55 -3.11
N LYS A 125 -1.11 -16.18 -1.95
CA LYS A 125 -2.32 -15.97 -1.14
C LYS A 125 -2.24 -14.62 -0.44
N ASN A 126 -3.23 -13.77 -0.71
CA ASN A 126 -3.42 -12.50 -0.02
C ASN A 126 -3.96 -12.73 1.41
N THR A 127 -4.16 -11.67 2.20
CA THR A 127 -4.61 -11.77 3.60
C THR A 127 -6.01 -12.42 3.75
N LEU A 128 -6.82 -12.46 2.68
CA LEU A 128 -8.09 -13.20 2.64
C LEU A 128 -7.91 -14.69 2.30
N GLY A 129 -6.68 -15.15 2.14
CA GLY A 129 -6.34 -16.51 1.73
C GLY A 129 -6.54 -16.80 0.23
N SER A 130 -6.84 -15.78 -0.58
CA SER A 130 -7.13 -15.94 -2.01
C SER A 130 -5.92 -15.59 -2.88
N ALA A 131 -5.68 -16.37 -3.93
CA ALA A 131 -4.60 -16.13 -4.89
C ALA A 131 -5.11 -15.32 -6.09
N THR A 132 -5.59 -14.10 -5.83
CA THR A 132 -6.12 -13.18 -6.84
C THR A 132 -5.95 -11.74 -6.40
N TYR A 133 -5.99 -10.81 -7.35
CA TYR A 133 -6.11 -9.39 -7.04
C TYR A 133 -7.44 -9.10 -6.33
N PHE A 134 -7.34 -8.50 -5.14
CA PHE A 134 -8.47 -7.92 -4.43
C PHE A 134 -8.21 -6.43 -4.24
N GLY A 135 -8.96 -5.58 -4.94
CA GLY A 135 -8.77 -4.13 -4.87
C GLY A 135 -9.11 -3.54 -3.50
N PRO A 136 -8.66 -2.30 -3.21
CA PRO A 136 -9.01 -1.58 -2.00
C PRO A 136 -10.51 -1.59 -1.71
N CYS A 137 -10.87 -1.90 -0.46
CA CYS A 137 -12.25 -1.88 0.02
C CYS A 137 -12.34 -1.41 1.48
N PRO A 138 -11.89 -0.17 1.78
CA PRO A 138 -12.06 0.39 3.11
C PRO A 138 -13.53 0.69 3.37
N GLN A 139 -13.98 0.31 4.57
CA GLN A 139 -15.40 0.29 4.97
C GLN A 139 -15.85 1.54 5.72
N THR A 140 -14.93 2.36 6.23
CA THR A 140 -15.27 3.29 7.31
C THR A 140 -15.41 4.72 6.81
N ALA A 141 -16.60 5.27 6.98
CA ALA A 141 -16.83 6.70 6.89
C ALA A 141 -15.98 7.40 7.97
N GLY A 142 -15.16 8.39 7.56
CA GLY A 142 -14.38 9.19 8.49
C GLY A 142 -12.95 8.70 8.76
N ASP A 143 -12.56 7.53 8.24
CA ASP A 143 -11.16 7.13 8.28
C ASP A 143 -10.31 8.02 7.37
N GLN A 144 -9.09 8.28 7.82
CA GLN A 144 -8.09 8.92 6.96
C GLN A 144 -7.90 8.05 5.71
N PRO A 145 -7.62 8.66 4.54
CA PRO A 145 -7.32 7.87 3.35
C PRO A 145 -6.17 6.93 3.63
N HIS A 146 -6.45 5.62 3.52
CA HIS A 146 -5.46 4.56 3.63
C HIS A 146 -4.44 4.71 2.51
N GLU A 147 -3.19 4.40 2.82
CA GLU A 147 -2.12 4.28 1.86
C GLU A 147 -2.03 2.85 1.31
N TYR A 148 -2.17 2.75 -0.01
CA TYR A 148 -2.05 1.53 -0.77
C TYR A 148 -0.75 1.56 -1.57
N VAL A 149 0.19 0.72 -1.19
CA VAL A 149 1.53 0.67 -1.79
C VAL A 149 1.58 -0.48 -2.78
N PHE A 150 1.75 -0.16 -4.05
CA PHE A 150 2.24 -1.12 -5.04
C PHE A 150 3.75 -1.18 -4.91
N SER A 151 4.31 -2.33 -4.58
CA SER A 151 5.77 -2.54 -4.57
C SER A 151 6.18 -3.51 -5.66
N ILE A 152 7.38 -3.32 -6.19
CA ILE A 152 8.09 -4.28 -7.02
C ILE A 152 9.48 -4.52 -6.44
N THR A 153 9.83 -5.78 -6.25
CA THR A 153 11.14 -6.20 -5.75
C THR A 153 11.86 -6.98 -6.85
N ALA A 154 13.08 -6.56 -7.17
CA ALA A 154 13.96 -7.27 -8.08
C ALA A 154 14.72 -8.37 -7.32
N LEU A 155 14.64 -9.61 -7.82
CA LEU A 155 15.16 -10.79 -7.15
C LEU A 155 16.26 -11.45 -7.98
N SER A 156 17.26 -12.02 -7.29
CA SER A 156 18.28 -12.89 -7.89
C SER A 156 17.79 -14.32 -8.17
N LEU A 157 16.54 -14.64 -7.80
CA LEU A 157 15.91 -15.95 -7.99
C LEU A 157 15.39 -16.16 -9.41
N GLU A 158 15.51 -17.38 -9.92
CA GLU A 158 14.85 -17.79 -11.16
C GLU A 158 13.31 -17.73 -11.03
N PRO A 159 12.57 -17.42 -12.11
CA PRO A 159 11.10 -17.36 -12.11
C PRO A 159 10.40 -18.60 -11.52
N GLN A 160 10.99 -19.78 -11.73
CA GLN A 160 10.48 -21.08 -11.30
C GLN A 160 11.04 -21.57 -9.95
N ALA A 161 11.85 -20.76 -9.25
CA ALA A 161 12.49 -21.17 -8.00
C ALA A 161 11.51 -21.35 -6.84
N LEU A 162 10.33 -20.74 -6.93
CA LEU A 162 9.31 -20.75 -5.87
C LEU A 162 8.08 -21.56 -6.29
N ARG A 163 7.47 -22.25 -5.32
CA ARG A 163 6.19 -22.95 -5.52
C ARG A 163 5.02 -21.97 -5.56
N PRO A 164 3.90 -22.28 -6.24
CA PRO A 164 2.71 -21.44 -6.26
C PRO A 164 1.97 -21.40 -4.91
N GLY A 165 1.18 -20.34 -4.68
CA GLY A 165 0.25 -20.24 -3.56
C GLY A 165 0.89 -20.00 -2.19
N LEU A 166 2.11 -19.46 -2.15
CA LEU A 166 2.75 -18.99 -0.92
C LEU A 166 1.94 -17.82 -0.32
N ASN A 167 1.78 -17.81 0.99
CA ASN A 167 1.35 -16.60 1.71
C ASN A 167 2.53 -15.65 1.93
N PHE A 168 2.27 -14.45 2.45
CA PHE A 168 3.32 -13.46 2.67
C PHE A 168 4.45 -13.93 3.57
N SER A 169 4.15 -14.55 4.70
CA SER A 169 5.18 -15.01 5.64
C SER A 169 6.10 -16.05 5.00
N GLU A 170 5.52 -17.04 4.32
CA GLU A 170 6.30 -18.08 3.62
C GLU A 170 7.12 -17.48 2.47
N LEU A 171 6.53 -16.54 1.73
CA LEU A 171 7.20 -15.89 0.61
C LEU A 171 8.35 -15.02 1.08
N TRP A 172 8.14 -14.18 2.10
CA TRP A 172 9.12 -13.25 2.63
C TRP A 172 10.37 -13.97 3.13
N GLU A 173 10.19 -15.08 3.87
CA GLU A 173 11.30 -15.92 4.33
C GLU A 173 12.16 -16.45 3.17
N LEU A 174 11.53 -16.78 2.04
CA LEU A 174 12.22 -17.31 0.86
C LEU A 174 12.86 -16.22 -0.01
N VAL A 175 12.29 -15.01 -0.08
CA VAL A 175 12.76 -13.96 -0.99
C VAL A 175 13.70 -12.94 -0.36
N SER A 176 13.60 -12.68 0.95
CA SER A 176 14.37 -11.62 1.60
C SER A 176 15.90 -11.77 1.46
N PRO A 177 16.49 -12.98 1.43
CA PRO A 177 17.93 -13.14 1.20
C PRO A 177 18.37 -12.87 -0.24
N HIS A 178 17.40 -12.77 -1.17
CA HIS A 178 17.62 -12.70 -2.61
C HIS A 178 17.25 -11.36 -3.24
N GLU A 179 16.81 -10.40 -2.42
CA GLU A 179 16.46 -9.05 -2.82
C GLU A 179 17.69 -8.27 -3.30
N LEU A 180 17.54 -7.63 -4.47
CA LEU A 180 18.58 -6.79 -5.07
C LEU A 180 18.29 -5.31 -4.90
N ASN A 181 17.03 -4.92 -5.14
CA ASN A 181 16.51 -3.57 -4.96
C ASN A 181 14.99 -3.59 -5.09
N ASP A 182 14.33 -2.55 -4.60
CA ASP A 182 12.88 -2.36 -4.70
C ASP A 182 12.52 -1.01 -5.30
N ALA A 183 11.27 -0.90 -5.73
CA ALA A 183 10.62 0.35 -6.10
C ALA A 183 9.15 0.29 -5.72
N SER A 184 8.53 1.45 -5.48
CA SER A 184 7.13 1.50 -5.08
C SER A 184 6.36 2.67 -5.69
N LEU A 185 5.04 2.50 -5.74
CA LEU A 185 4.06 3.49 -6.14
C LEU A 185 2.93 3.48 -5.12
N SER A 186 2.90 4.51 -4.28
CA SER A 186 1.81 4.73 -3.31
C SER A 186 0.64 5.46 -3.94
N VAL A 187 -0.57 4.97 -3.71
CA VAL A 187 -1.82 5.66 -4.00
C VAL A 187 -2.67 5.70 -2.74
N ARG A 188 -3.63 6.61 -2.69
CA ARG A 188 -4.48 6.77 -1.52
C ARG A 188 -5.92 6.42 -1.84
N TYR A 189 -6.62 5.85 -0.88
CA TYR A 189 -8.07 5.73 -1.00
C TYR A 189 -8.72 5.82 0.38
N ALA A 190 -9.64 6.77 0.52
CA ALA A 190 -10.65 6.75 1.57
C ALA A 190 -11.95 6.27 0.95
N GLY A 191 -12.73 5.45 1.67
CA GLY A 191 -14.09 5.13 1.24
C GLY A 191 -14.87 6.42 0.95
N GLU A 192 -15.31 6.60 -0.29
CA GLU A 192 -16.34 7.61 -0.56
C GLU A 192 -17.67 7.01 -0.15
N PHE A 193 -18.46 7.78 0.60
CA PHE A 193 -19.89 7.54 0.70
C PHE A 193 -20.44 7.55 -0.75
N LEU A 194 -20.71 6.38 -1.34
CA LEU A 194 -21.67 6.26 -2.46
C LEU A 194 -23.12 6.27 -1.93
N GLU A 195 -23.36 7.04 -0.87
CA GLU A 195 -24.67 7.57 -0.54
C GLU A 195 -24.50 9.09 -0.43
N LYS A 196 -25.54 9.85 -0.76
CA LYS A 196 -25.54 11.26 -0.38
C LYS A 196 -25.43 11.32 1.14
N LYS A 197 -24.38 11.94 1.69
CA LYS A 197 -24.28 12.20 3.12
C LYS A 197 -25.65 12.68 3.61
N PRO A 198 -26.19 12.10 4.69
CA PRO A 198 -27.50 12.51 5.16
C PRO A 198 -27.46 14.03 5.41
N PRO A 199 -28.56 14.75 5.16
CA PRO A 199 -28.54 16.20 5.17
C PRO A 199 -28.22 16.79 6.56
N TYR A 200 -28.21 15.96 7.61
CA TYR A 200 -27.79 16.28 8.97
C TYR A 200 -26.30 16.01 9.28
N TYR A 201 -25.52 15.44 8.35
CA TYR A 201 -24.14 14.97 8.59
C TYR A 201 -23.20 16.08 9.08
N ALA A 202 -23.33 17.30 8.53
CA ALA A 202 -22.52 18.44 8.98
C ALA A 202 -22.71 18.75 10.47
N ARG A 203 -23.94 18.56 10.99
CA ARG A 203 -24.25 18.74 12.41
C ARG A 203 -23.69 17.60 13.26
N LEU A 204 -23.74 16.38 12.73
CA LEU A 204 -23.20 15.18 13.38
C LEU A 204 -21.71 15.33 13.67
N ILE A 205 -20.90 15.69 12.66
CA ILE A 205 -19.44 15.82 12.80
C ILE A 205 -19.02 17.06 13.60
N SER A 206 -19.91 18.04 13.77
CA SER A 206 -19.68 19.20 14.64
C SER A 206 -20.15 18.98 16.08
N ASP A 207 -20.84 17.88 16.36
CA ASP A 207 -21.41 17.63 17.67
C ASP A 207 -20.33 17.25 18.69
N PRO A 208 -20.17 17.99 19.81
CA PRO A 208 -19.09 17.76 20.76
C PRO A 208 -19.15 16.37 21.43
N THR A 209 -20.35 15.84 21.66
CA THR A 209 -20.54 14.52 22.28
C THR A 209 -20.15 13.41 21.32
N TYR A 210 -20.57 13.52 20.05
CA TYR A 210 -20.19 12.59 18.99
C TYR A 210 -18.66 12.59 18.77
N GLN A 211 -18.03 13.78 18.68
CA GLN A 211 -16.58 13.89 18.54
C GLN A 211 -15.79 13.36 19.75
N ALA A 212 -16.28 13.60 20.97
CA ALA A 212 -15.64 13.07 22.17
C ALA A 212 -15.66 11.54 22.18
N ALA A 213 -16.79 10.94 21.77
CA ALA A 213 -16.90 9.50 21.62
C ALA A 213 -15.98 8.96 20.54
N GLU A 214 -15.87 9.62 19.37
CA GLU A 214 -14.95 9.23 18.30
C GLU A 214 -13.48 9.26 18.75
N ARG A 215 -13.05 10.33 19.43
CA ARG A 215 -11.67 10.45 19.93
C ARG A 215 -11.35 9.34 20.91
N GLU A 216 -12.27 9.03 21.81
CA GLU A 216 -12.08 7.99 22.81
C GLU A 216 -12.08 6.58 22.19
N LEU A 217 -13.01 6.30 21.27
CA LEU A 217 -13.02 5.06 20.49
C LEU A 217 -11.72 4.86 19.70
N SER A 218 -11.22 5.92 19.07
CA SER A 218 -9.94 5.90 18.35
C SER A 218 -8.77 5.57 19.28
N ALA A 219 -8.72 6.19 20.47
CA ALA A 219 -7.70 5.89 21.47
C ALA A 219 -7.79 4.45 22.01
N LEU A 220 -9.00 3.98 22.32
CA LEU A 220 -9.22 2.62 22.84
C LEU A 220 -8.91 1.54 21.81
N ARG A 221 -9.16 1.78 20.53
CA ARG A 221 -8.84 0.84 19.43
C ARG A 221 -7.33 0.72 19.20
N LYS A 222 -6.56 1.80 19.41
CA LYS A 222 -5.09 1.77 19.31
C LYS A 222 -4.41 0.96 20.41
N LEU A 223 -5.05 0.88 21.59
CA LEU A 223 -4.50 0.21 22.77
C LEU A 223 -4.71 -1.31 22.77
N ASN A 224 -5.61 -1.85 21.95
CA ASN A 224 -5.88 -3.28 21.89
C ASN A 224 -6.29 -3.75 20.47
N PRO A 225 -5.31 -4.03 19.61
CA PRO A 225 -5.56 -4.40 18.21
C PRO A 225 -6.04 -5.85 18.01
N SER A 226 -5.92 -6.71 19.03
CA SER A 226 -6.07 -8.17 18.90
C SER A 226 -7.51 -8.69 19.02
N GLY A 227 -8.50 -7.80 19.09
CA GLY A 227 -9.92 -8.14 19.26
C GLY A 227 -10.47 -7.75 20.63
N VAL A 228 -11.74 -7.32 20.62
CA VAL A 228 -12.44 -6.83 21.82
C VAL A 228 -13.10 -8.02 22.52
N ASP A 229 -12.57 -8.44 23.67
CA ASP A 229 -13.37 -9.23 24.61
C ASP A 229 -14.50 -8.35 25.14
N GLU A 230 -15.72 -8.58 24.67
CA GLU A 230 -16.92 -7.81 25.03
C GLU A 230 -17.21 -7.81 26.54
N LYS A 231 -16.70 -8.81 27.28
CA LYS A 231 -16.89 -8.92 28.74
C LYS A 231 -15.85 -8.13 29.53
N SER A 232 -14.76 -7.72 28.91
CA SER A 232 -13.72 -6.88 29.54
C SER A 232 -14.23 -5.46 29.78
N GLU A 233 -13.67 -4.76 30.78
CA GLU A 233 -13.99 -3.34 31.02
C GLU A 233 -13.71 -2.46 29.77
N HIS A 234 -12.68 -2.83 29.00
CA HIS A 234 -12.36 -2.19 27.72
C HIS A 234 -13.46 -2.41 26.68
N GLY A 235 -13.98 -3.64 26.57
CA GLY A 235 -15.10 -3.97 25.68
C GLY A 235 -16.40 -3.30 26.07
N LYS A 236 -16.71 -3.25 27.37
CA LYS A 236 -17.87 -2.51 27.90
C LYS A 236 -17.78 -1.02 27.58
N ARG A 237 -16.59 -0.43 27.66
CA ARG A 237 -16.38 1.00 27.33
C ARG A 237 -16.57 1.27 25.85
N ILE A 238 -16.03 0.42 24.97
CA ILE A 238 -16.25 0.51 23.52
C ILE A 238 -17.75 0.41 23.20
N ALA A 239 -18.45 -0.59 23.77
CA ALA A 239 -19.88 -0.76 23.55
C ALA A 239 -20.69 0.47 24.00
N PHE A 240 -20.34 1.05 25.15
CA PHE A 240 -20.95 2.30 25.63
C PHE A 240 -20.74 3.46 24.66
N LEU A 241 -19.52 3.66 24.14
CA LEU A 241 -19.22 4.75 23.22
C LEU A 241 -19.94 4.58 21.86
N LEU A 242 -20.05 3.35 21.36
CA LEU A 242 -20.82 3.05 20.15
C LEU A 242 -22.31 3.34 20.35
N GLN A 243 -22.86 2.95 21.51
CA GLN A 243 -24.25 3.25 21.86
C GLN A 243 -24.49 4.76 21.97
N LEU A 244 -23.53 5.49 22.54
CA LEU A 244 -23.57 6.95 22.66
C LEU A 244 -23.57 7.62 21.27
N GLN A 245 -22.70 7.20 20.36
CA GLN A 245 -22.66 7.70 18.98
C GLN A 245 -23.99 7.46 18.25
N SER A 246 -24.50 6.23 18.30
CA SER A 246 -25.77 5.84 17.67
C SER A 246 -26.95 6.67 18.22
N THR A 247 -26.99 6.84 19.54
CA THR A 247 -28.03 7.65 20.20
C THR A 247 -27.94 9.11 19.76
N ARG A 248 -26.72 9.66 19.67
CA ARG A 248 -26.53 11.07 19.31
C ARG A 248 -26.84 11.33 17.84
N GLU A 249 -26.45 10.42 16.95
CA GLU A 249 -26.81 10.49 15.54
C GLU A 249 -28.34 10.53 15.36
N LYS A 250 -29.06 9.63 16.03
CA LYS A 250 -30.53 9.60 15.98
C LYS A 250 -31.15 10.92 16.46
N GLN A 251 -30.66 11.48 17.56
CA GLN A 251 -31.16 12.77 18.08
C GLN A 251 -30.95 13.92 17.08
N ILE A 252 -29.77 13.96 16.44
CA ILE A 252 -29.42 14.98 15.45
C ILE A 252 -30.25 14.81 14.17
N ALA A 253 -30.46 13.57 13.73
CA ALA A 253 -31.32 13.25 12.60
C ALA A 253 -32.78 13.67 12.87
N ASP A 254 -33.33 13.30 14.04
CA ASP A 254 -34.69 13.65 14.45
C ASP A 254 -34.87 15.17 14.56
N GLN A 255 -33.89 15.87 15.13
CA GLN A 255 -33.90 17.32 15.19
C GLN A 255 -33.86 17.95 13.79
N PHE A 256 -32.96 17.49 12.93
CA PHE A 256 -32.86 17.98 11.56
C PHE A 256 -34.18 17.78 10.80
N ASN A 257 -34.82 16.62 10.95
CA ASN A 257 -36.09 16.29 10.32
C ASN A 257 -37.24 17.17 10.80
N ARG A 258 -37.29 17.49 12.11
CA ARG A 258 -38.28 18.44 12.65
C ARG A 258 -38.09 19.85 12.09
N GLU A 259 -36.85 20.28 11.89
CA GLU A 259 -36.51 21.61 11.37
C GLU A 259 -36.64 21.70 9.84
N ASN A 260 -36.67 20.57 9.12
CA ASN A 260 -36.71 20.52 7.67
C ASN A 260 -37.80 19.56 7.14
N PRO A 261 -39.10 19.83 7.42
CA PRO A 261 -40.18 19.03 6.87
C PRO A 261 -40.16 19.11 5.34
N GLY A 262 -39.79 18.02 4.66
CA GLY A 262 -39.72 17.93 3.19
C GLY A 262 -38.34 17.59 2.59
N LYS A 263 -37.27 17.52 3.39
CA LYS A 263 -35.93 17.06 2.94
C LYS A 263 -35.65 15.58 3.23
N GLN A 264 -36.69 14.76 3.37
CA GLN A 264 -36.50 13.31 3.54
C GLN A 264 -35.93 12.69 2.25
N PRO A 265 -34.92 11.81 2.32
CA PRO A 265 -34.60 10.94 1.20
C PRO A 265 -35.82 10.04 0.93
N ARG A 266 -36.20 9.90 -0.35
CA ARG A 266 -37.13 8.84 -0.78
C ARG A 266 -36.48 7.48 -0.62
#